data_AF-A0A817PNU8-F1
#
_entry.id   AF-A0A817PNU8-F1
#
_cell.length_a   1.000
_cell.length_b   1.000
_cell.length_c   1.000
_cell.angle_alpha   90.00
_cell.angle_beta   90.00
_cell.angle_gamma   90.00
#
_symmetry.space_group_name_H-M   'P 1'
#
loop_
_entity.id
_entity.type
_entity.pdbx_description
1 polymer ?
#
loop_
_entity_poly.entity_id
_entity_poly.type
_entity_poly.pdbx_seq_one_letter_code
_entity_poly.pdbx_strand_id
1 'polypeptide(L)'
;MPLVDIDGDRFGTEESFRGSAWRGKDCDDFSSKIRPGARSVMGDYAIDHNCNGIYGMDSSTNKPWEEEFCNDTQRLGMAVLGDSVSAHFHIPEQWLDARQLSVGVFEHLVYIIGNELDWPQLSGTTGHINNSWPNIEGSTRSLYARLFELDHCNHRDYQNIAVNGANSKSILDIVKTLTRDQKNDVPLLVIYSLVGNDVCNGHNDTVARMTTYEEMYNRTLAGLAYLDTVLPIGSHVLTTGLANGSILYELLHDRIHPLGRVGPPITYSKVYSYLECLEISPCNGWLSSNETLRAFTSERAVNLSIAVHDATDAYSSKNFDSGYLDFPFDQAIQEWISQGGEPWQLIESVDGFHISQYGHAITSDVIWSWLQSNKPHWLPPANPHNADIERVFKDQGGY
;
A
#
# COMPACT_ATOMS: atom_id res chain seq x y z
N MET A 1 6.19 -13.69 2.08
CA MET A 1 6.58 -14.45 0.89
C MET A 1 5.40 -15.31 0.50
N PRO A 2 5.11 -15.48 -0.80
CA PRO A 2 4.03 -16.34 -1.27
C PRO A 2 4.14 -17.75 -0.68
N LEU A 3 3.01 -18.43 -0.53
CA LEU A 3 2.99 -19.81 -0.06
C LEU A 3 3.38 -20.77 -1.20
N VAL A 4 3.03 -20.43 -2.43
CA VAL A 4 3.43 -21.13 -3.66
C VAL A 4 4.36 -20.21 -4.45
N ASP A 5 5.63 -20.60 -4.47
CA ASP A 5 6.75 -19.92 -5.13
C ASP A 5 7.81 -21.01 -5.38
N ILE A 6 7.67 -21.72 -6.50
CA ILE A 6 8.44 -22.92 -6.84
C ILE A 6 9.85 -22.55 -7.28
N ASP A 7 10.04 -21.42 -7.94
CA ASP A 7 11.34 -20.99 -8.48
C ASP A 7 12.11 -20.01 -7.56
N GLY A 8 11.48 -19.55 -6.47
CA GLY A 8 12.07 -18.72 -5.43
C GLY A 8 12.20 -17.24 -5.80
N ASP A 9 11.46 -16.78 -6.82
CA ASP A 9 11.51 -15.41 -7.32
C ASP A 9 10.65 -14.42 -6.54
N ARG A 10 9.86 -14.92 -5.59
CA ARG A 10 9.04 -14.17 -4.63
C ARG A 10 7.75 -13.61 -5.19
N PHE A 11 7.36 -13.99 -6.39
CA PHE A 11 6.04 -13.82 -6.96
C PHE A 11 5.31 -15.16 -6.89
N GLY A 12 3.98 -15.12 -6.86
CA GLY A 12 3.15 -16.30 -6.65
C GLY A 12 2.04 -16.38 -7.68
N THR A 13 1.51 -17.59 -7.87
CA THR A 13 0.41 -17.85 -8.82
C THR A 13 -0.96 -17.87 -8.14
N GLU A 14 -1.00 -18.11 -6.83
CA GLU A 14 -2.16 -18.02 -5.96
C GLU A 14 -2.49 -16.57 -5.60
N GLU A 15 -3.76 -16.24 -5.35
CA GLU A 15 -4.13 -14.86 -5.02
C GLU A 15 -3.84 -14.48 -3.56
N SER A 16 -4.13 -15.37 -2.60
CA SER A 16 -3.96 -15.12 -1.16
C SER A 16 -2.59 -15.53 -0.63
N PHE A 17 -2.37 -15.57 0.70
CA PHE A 17 -1.15 -16.08 1.33
C PHE A 17 0.14 -15.44 0.81
N ARG A 18 0.13 -14.11 0.65
CA ARG A 18 1.25 -13.31 0.11
C ARG A 18 1.54 -13.51 -1.39
N GLY A 19 0.62 -14.14 -2.14
CA GLY A 19 0.65 -14.26 -3.59
C GLY A 19 0.17 -13.00 -4.34
N SER A 20 -0.63 -13.16 -5.39
CA SER A 20 -0.89 -12.11 -6.37
C SER A 20 -1.78 -10.94 -5.88
N ALA A 21 -2.45 -11.07 -4.74
CA ALA A 21 -3.08 -9.92 -4.09
C ALA A 21 -2.02 -8.91 -3.58
N TRP A 22 -0.81 -9.40 -3.29
CA TRP A 22 0.28 -8.62 -2.71
C TRP A 22 1.28 -8.15 -3.76
N ARG A 23 1.47 -8.91 -4.83
CA ARG A 23 2.44 -8.62 -5.90
C ARG A 23 1.86 -9.00 -7.26
N GLY A 24 2.46 -8.56 -8.35
CA GLY A 24 2.09 -9.06 -9.67
C GLY A 24 1.99 -10.58 -9.71
N LYS A 25 1.00 -11.11 -10.42
CA LYS A 25 0.90 -12.55 -10.60
C LYS A 25 2.05 -13.08 -11.45
N ASP A 26 2.72 -14.11 -10.96
CA ASP A 26 3.73 -14.82 -11.74
C ASP A 26 3.09 -15.54 -12.94
N CYS A 27 3.70 -15.37 -14.11
CA CYS A 27 3.30 -15.99 -15.35
C CYS A 27 4.06 -17.28 -15.66
N ASP A 28 5.19 -17.56 -14.97
CA ASP A 28 5.95 -18.82 -15.07
C ASP A 28 6.71 -19.16 -13.77
N ASP A 29 6.02 -19.81 -12.84
CA ASP A 29 6.51 -20.29 -11.52
C ASP A 29 7.53 -21.44 -11.61
N PHE A 30 8.23 -21.59 -12.75
CA PHE A 30 9.32 -22.53 -12.92
C PHE A 30 10.63 -21.85 -13.31
N SER A 31 10.63 -20.52 -13.46
CA SER A 31 11.78 -19.76 -13.91
C SER A 31 11.85 -18.41 -13.21
N SER A 32 12.76 -18.32 -12.24
CA SER A 32 12.99 -17.08 -11.47
C SER A 32 13.58 -15.91 -12.26
N LYS A 33 13.63 -16.00 -13.58
CA LYS A 33 13.96 -14.93 -14.53
C LYS A 33 12.73 -14.33 -15.20
N ILE A 34 11.57 -14.96 -15.07
CA ILE A 34 10.31 -14.55 -15.67
C ILE A 34 9.43 -14.07 -14.54
N ARG A 35 9.23 -12.74 -14.44
CA ARG A 35 8.49 -12.16 -13.31
C ARG A 35 8.07 -10.72 -13.58
N PRO A 36 7.03 -10.22 -12.89
CA PRO A 36 6.62 -8.83 -12.98
C PRO A 36 7.78 -7.82 -12.86
N GLY A 37 7.93 -7.00 -13.88
CA GLY A 37 8.91 -5.90 -13.97
C GLY A 37 10.34 -6.29 -14.29
N ALA A 38 10.59 -7.55 -14.70
CA ALA A 38 11.82 -7.90 -15.40
C ALA A 38 11.93 -7.13 -16.74
N ARG A 39 13.15 -6.93 -17.25
CA ARG A 39 13.36 -6.41 -18.60
C ARG A 39 13.13 -7.53 -19.61
N SER A 40 12.43 -7.19 -20.68
CA SER A 40 12.19 -8.10 -21.81
C SER A 40 13.48 -8.67 -22.38
N VAL A 41 13.48 -9.94 -22.78
CA VAL A 41 14.61 -10.61 -23.43
C VAL A 41 14.28 -10.85 -24.89
N MET A 42 15.07 -10.24 -25.79
CA MET A 42 14.82 -10.27 -27.25
C MET A 42 13.40 -9.78 -27.63
N GLY A 43 12.92 -8.74 -26.94
CA GLY A 43 11.58 -8.17 -27.16
C GLY A 43 10.45 -9.15 -26.87
N ASP A 44 10.68 -10.17 -26.04
CA ASP A 44 9.69 -11.16 -25.64
C ASP A 44 9.02 -11.84 -26.86
N TYR A 45 9.77 -12.07 -27.93
CA TYR A 45 9.21 -12.61 -29.19
C TYR A 45 8.58 -14.01 -29.05
N ALA A 46 8.95 -14.77 -28.02
CA ALA A 46 8.48 -16.14 -27.78
C ALA A 46 7.88 -16.36 -26.39
N ILE A 47 8.38 -15.66 -25.38
CA ILE A 47 8.01 -15.82 -23.97
C ILE A 47 7.86 -14.41 -23.41
N ASP A 48 6.79 -14.18 -22.67
CA ASP A 48 6.61 -12.99 -21.84
C ASP A 48 7.51 -13.13 -20.62
N HIS A 49 8.64 -12.40 -20.58
CA HIS A 49 9.60 -12.51 -19.48
C HIS A 49 9.21 -11.64 -18.29
N ASN A 50 8.26 -10.74 -18.47
CA ASN A 50 7.99 -9.69 -17.51
C ASN A 50 6.54 -9.66 -17.02
N CYS A 51 5.76 -10.65 -17.44
CA CYS A 51 4.38 -10.93 -17.06
C CYS A 51 3.41 -9.77 -17.34
N ASN A 52 3.76 -8.86 -18.25
CA ASN A 52 2.88 -7.75 -18.63
C ASN A 52 1.85 -8.16 -19.70
N GLY A 53 1.86 -9.41 -20.17
CA GLY A 53 0.94 -9.94 -21.18
C GLY A 53 1.28 -9.55 -22.63
N ILE A 54 2.38 -8.82 -22.86
CA ILE A 54 2.81 -8.33 -24.17
C ILE A 54 4.01 -9.16 -24.64
N TYR A 55 3.79 -9.99 -25.66
CA TYR A 55 4.83 -10.87 -26.21
C TYR A 55 4.45 -11.30 -27.64
N GLY A 56 5.38 -11.95 -28.34
CA GLY A 56 5.17 -12.38 -29.72
C GLY A 56 5.62 -11.35 -30.76
N MET A 57 5.18 -11.54 -32.01
CA MET A 57 5.63 -10.77 -33.17
C MET A 57 4.46 -10.09 -33.89
N ASP A 58 4.64 -8.85 -34.32
CA ASP A 58 3.77 -8.26 -35.33
C ASP A 58 4.12 -8.82 -36.71
N SER A 59 3.16 -9.53 -37.30
CA SER A 59 3.28 -10.04 -38.67
C SER A 59 3.44 -8.94 -39.74
N SER A 60 3.06 -7.70 -39.44
CA SER A 60 3.08 -6.58 -40.38
C SER A 60 4.45 -5.92 -40.50
N THR A 61 5.13 -5.71 -39.38
CA THR A 61 6.47 -5.10 -39.29
C THR A 61 7.59 -6.14 -39.17
N ASN A 62 7.25 -7.38 -38.80
CA ASN A 62 8.17 -8.44 -38.43
C ASN A 62 9.09 -8.02 -37.26
N LYS A 63 8.54 -7.32 -36.27
CA LYS A 63 9.20 -6.99 -35.01
C LYS A 63 8.45 -7.54 -33.80
N PRO A 64 9.11 -7.73 -32.64
CA PRO A 64 8.42 -8.13 -31.42
C PRO A 64 7.50 -7.02 -30.89
N TRP A 65 6.32 -7.38 -30.38
CA TRP A 65 5.35 -6.40 -29.86
C TRP A 65 5.90 -5.57 -28.70
N GLU A 66 6.65 -6.19 -27.79
CA GLU A 66 7.29 -5.51 -26.67
C GLU A 66 8.33 -4.47 -27.15
N GLU A 67 9.03 -4.74 -28.26
CA GLU A 67 9.94 -3.77 -28.87
C GLU A 67 9.17 -2.56 -29.41
N GLU A 68 8.05 -2.80 -30.08
CA GLU A 68 7.25 -1.74 -30.71
C GLU A 68 6.48 -0.89 -29.71
N PHE A 69 5.93 -1.51 -28.66
CA PHE A 69 5.01 -0.84 -27.75
C PHE A 69 5.65 -0.36 -26.46
N CYS A 70 6.78 -0.94 -26.04
CA CYS A 70 7.35 -0.71 -24.71
C CYS A 70 8.81 -0.21 -24.71
N ASN A 71 9.60 -0.43 -25.77
CA ASN A 71 11.05 -0.16 -25.72
C ASN A 71 11.42 1.33 -25.54
N ASP A 72 10.63 2.23 -26.11
CA ASP A 72 10.82 3.69 -25.98
C ASP A 72 10.09 4.28 -24.76
N THR A 73 9.45 3.45 -23.95
CA THR A 73 8.70 3.88 -22.76
C THR A 73 9.61 3.88 -21.52
N GLN A 74 9.26 4.72 -20.55
CA GLN A 74 9.95 4.79 -19.25
C GLN A 74 9.22 3.92 -18.22
N ARG A 75 9.17 2.61 -18.47
CA ARG A 75 8.51 1.64 -17.58
C ARG A 75 8.95 1.83 -16.12
N LEU A 76 7.97 1.80 -15.22
CA LEU A 76 8.15 2.08 -13.80
C LEU A 76 7.16 1.25 -12.98
N GLY A 77 7.68 0.35 -12.15
CA GLY A 77 6.84 -0.43 -11.24
C GLY A 77 6.49 0.35 -9.96
N MET A 78 5.51 -0.16 -9.21
CA MET A 78 5.06 0.42 -7.94
C MET A 78 5.41 -0.49 -6.77
N ALA A 79 5.97 0.05 -5.70
CA ALA A 79 6.10 -0.70 -4.46
C ALA A 79 5.72 0.14 -3.25
N VAL A 80 5.26 -0.52 -2.20
CA VAL A 80 5.09 0.10 -0.88
C VAL A 80 5.79 -0.72 0.18
N LEU A 81 6.58 -0.07 1.02
CA LEU A 81 7.07 -0.60 2.29
C LEU A 81 6.22 0.02 3.38
N GLY A 82 5.43 -0.76 4.10
CA GLY A 82 4.50 -0.15 5.04
C GLY A 82 3.91 -1.07 6.09
N ASP A 83 2.86 -0.58 6.72
CA ASP A 83 2.14 -1.23 7.80
C ASP A 83 0.71 -1.63 7.41
N SER A 84 -0.14 -1.87 8.40
CA SER A 84 -1.55 -2.23 8.22
C SER A 84 -2.35 -1.23 7.37
N VAL A 85 -1.97 0.06 7.36
CA VAL A 85 -2.59 1.03 6.45
C VAL A 85 -2.19 0.67 5.02
N SER A 86 -0.90 0.53 4.73
CA SER A 86 -0.46 0.21 3.36
C SER A 86 -0.97 -1.14 2.83
N ALA A 87 -1.19 -2.12 3.72
CA ALA A 87 -1.79 -3.41 3.40
C ALA A 87 -3.32 -3.34 3.22
N HIS A 88 -3.95 -2.22 3.61
CA HIS A 88 -5.39 -2.07 3.76
C HIS A 88 -5.99 -3.15 4.68
N PHE A 89 -5.63 -3.09 5.95
CA PHE A 89 -6.30 -3.89 6.98
C PHE A 89 -7.78 -3.52 7.04
N HIS A 90 -8.65 -4.52 6.93
CA HIS A 90 -10.09 -4.35 6.97
C HIS A 90 -10.78 -5.58 7.54
N ILE A 91 -11.59 -5.36 8.58
CA ILE A 91 -12.51 -6.36 9.11
C ILE A 91 -13.91 -6.04 8.60
N PRO A 92 -14.55 -6.95 7.85
CA PRO A 92 -15.90 -6.72 7.35
C PRO A 92 -16.89 -6.45 8.47
N GLU A 93 -17.50 -5.26 8.44
CA GLU A 93 -18.51 -4.84 9.41
C GLU A 93 -19.67 -5.84 9.48
N GLN A 94 -20.01 -6.45 8.34
CA GLN A 94 -21.10 -7.40 8.18
C GLN A 94 -20.88 -8.69 8.98
N TRP A 95 -19.65 -8.96 9.45
CA TRP A 95 -19.36 -10.06 10.37
C TRP A 95 -19.78 -9.74 11.81
N LEU A 96 -19.94 -8.45 12.16
CA LEU A 96 -20.20 -7.98 13.52
C LEU A 96 -21.54 -7.26 13.68
N ASP A 97 -22.13 -6.75 12.60
CA ASP A 97 -23.47 -6.15 12.60
C ASP A 97 -24.54 -7.21 12.27
N ALA A 98 -25.25 -7.67 13.30
CA ALA A 98 -26.29 -8.69 13.18
C ALA A 98 -27.42 -8.33 12.19
N ARG A 99 -27.58 -7.05 11.81
CA ARG A 99 -28.56 -6.60 10.82
C ARG A 99 -28.13 -6.90 9.38
N GLN A 100 -26.85 -7.10 9.16
CA GLN A 100 -26.22 -7.32 7.86
C GLN A 100 -25.70 -8.76 7.69
N LEU A 101 -25.68 -9.53 8.78
CA LEU A 101 -25.18 -10.91 8.80
C LEU A 101 -25.98 -11.80 7.83
N SER A 102 -25.26 -12.47 6.93
CA SER A 102 -25.81 -13.43 5.98
C SER A 102 -24.78 -14.50 5.64
N VAL A 103 -25.16 -15.54 4.89
CA VAL A 103 -24.18 -16.52 4.40
C VAL A 103 -23.23 -15.88 3.38
N GLY A 104 -23.73 -14.96 2.55
CA GLY A 104 -22.96 -14.34 1.47
C GLY A 104 -21.76 -13.52 1.96
N VAL A 105 -21.84 -12.92 3.17
CA VAL A 105 -20.71 -12.15 3.72
C VAL A 105 -19.54 -13.02 4.17
N PHE A 106 -19.67 -14.35 4.13
CA PHE A 106 -18.58 -15.29 4.43
C PHE A 106 -18.04 -16.02 3.18
N GLU A 107 -18.55 -15.70 1.98
CA GLU A 107 -18.17 -16.38 0.73
C GLU A 107 -16.65 -16.34 0.47
N HIS A 108 -15.99 -15.25 0.86
CA HIS A 108 -14.56 -15.03 0.67
C HIS A 108 -13.73 -15.17 1.95
N LEU A 109 -14.27 -15.82 3.00
CA LEU A 109 -13.61 -15.91 4.31
C LEU A 109 -12.18 -16.48 4.23
N VAL A 110 -11.96 -17.53 3.44
CA VAL A 110 -10.63 -18.16 3.30
C VAL A 110 -9.63 -17.20 2.66
N TYR A 111 -10.05 -16.44 1.64
CA TYR A 111 -9.22 -15.42 1.00
C TYR A 111 -8.84 -14.32 1.99
N ILE A 112 -9.83 -13.79 2.72
CA ILE A 112 -9.65 -12.67 3.66
C ILE A 112 -8.71 -13.09 4.81
N ILE A 113 -8.93 -14.27 5.39
CA ILE A 113 -8.07 -14.80 6.46
C ILE A 113 -6.68 -15.19 5.92
N GLY A 114 -6.61 -15.77 4.72
CA GLY A 114 -5.34 -16.11 4.07
C GLY A 114 -4.51 -14.88 3.70
N ASN A 115 -5.11 -13.70 3.66
CA ASN A 115 -4.45 -12.41 3.53
C ASN A 115 -4.33 -11.66 4.85
N GLU A 116 -4.46 -12.32 6.00
CA GLU A 116 -4.19 -11.71 7.31
C GLU A 116 -5.14 -10.54 7.66
N LEU A 117 -6.36 -10.57 7.09
CA LEU A 117 -7.36 -9.47 7.12
C LEU A 117 -6.93 -8.21 6.34
N ASP A 118 -5.87 -8.31 5.55
CA ASP A 118 -5.41 -7.27 4.66
C ASP A 118 -6.02 -7.42 3.27
N TRP A 119 -6.22 -6.28 2.60
CA TRP A 119 -6.84 -6.17 1.28
C TRP A 119 -5.92 -5.41 0.32
N PRO A 120 -4.66 -5.85 0.13
CA PRO A 120 -3.67 -5.14 -0.66
C PRO A 120 -4.13 -4.91 -2.11
N GLN A 121 -4.94 -5.82 -2.65
CA GLN A 121 -5.56 -5.72 -3.97
C GLN A 121 -6.54 -4.57 -4.15
N LEU A 122 -6.98 -3.94 -3.05
CA LEU A 122 -7.84 -2.74 -3.04
C LEU A 122 -7.13 -1.51 -2.44
N SER A 123 -5.88 -1.66 -2.00
CA SER A 123 -5.13 -0.63 -1.30
C SER A 123 -4.87 0.63 -2.14
N GLY A 124 -4.69 1.76 -1.48
CA GLY A 124 -4.42 3.05 -2.13
C GLY A 124 -3.09 3.11 -2.90
N THR A 125 -2.15 2.18 -2.67
CA THR A 125 -0.86 2.16 -3.37
C THR A 125 -0.81 1.10 -4.46
N THR A 126 -1.18 -0.15 -4.15
CA THR A 126 -1.01 -1.31 -5.04
C THR A 126 -2.32 -1.97 -5.46
N GLY A 127 -3.46 -1.36 -5.12
CA GLY A 127 -4.75 -1.89 -5.51
C GLY A 127 -4.88 -2.01 -7.03
N HIS A 128 -5.38 -3.15 -7.50
CA HIS A 128 -5.38 -3.51 -8.93
C HIS A 128 -6.69 -4.14 -9.36
N ILE A 129 -7.64 -4.34 -8.43
CA ILE A 129 -8.97 -4.84 -8.74
C ILE A 129 -10.03 -3.93 -8.15
N ASN A 130 -11.21 -3.92 -8.78
CA ASN A 130 -12.45 -3.54 -8.13
C ASN A 130 -13.23 -4.82 -7.84
N ASN A 131 -13.57 -5.08 -6.58
CA ASN A 131 -14.48 -6.16 -6.25
C ASN A 131 -15.86 -5.58 -5.91
N SER A 132 -16.90 -6.39 -6.10
CA SER A 132 -18.28 -6.06 -5.75
C SER A 132 -18.75 -6.92 -4.58
N TRP A 133 -17.82 -7.28 -3.68
CA TRP A 133 -18.10 -8.17 -2.57
C TRP A 133 -18.96 -7.44 -1.54
N PRO A 134 -19.88 -8.13 -0.85
CA PRO A 134 -20.76 -7.49 0.14
C PRO A 134 -20.03 -7.01 1.40
N ASN A 135 -18.72 -7.25 1.49
CA ASN A 135 -17.90 -7.03 2.67
C ASN A 135 -17.21 -5.67 2.70
N ILE A 136 -17.11 -4.98 1.56
CA ILE A 136 -16.36 -3.74 1.43
C ILE A 136 -17.10 -2.77 0.51
N GLU A 137 -17.06 -1.50 0.86
CA GLU A 137 -17.74 -0.44 0.10
C GLU A 137 -16.72 0.59 -0.39
N GLY A 138 -16.85 0.98 -1.66
CA GLY A 138 -15.98 1.95 -2.31
C GLY A 138 -15.25 1.37 -3.51
N SER A 139 -14.73 2.24 -4.36
CA SER A 139 -13.93 1.87 -5.53
C SER A 139 -12.44 1.91 -5.22
N THR A 140 -11.69 0.98 -5.80
CA THR A 140 -10.24 1.01 -5.80
C THR A 140 -9.74 2.11 -6.72
N ARG A 141 -8.94 3.02 -6.14
CA ARG A 141 -8.16 4.03 -6.86
C ARG A 141 -6.77 4.00 -6.25
N SER A 142 -5.77 3.59 -7.04
CA SER A 142 -4.43 3.32 -6.52
C SER A 142 -3.33 4.00 -7.34
N LEU A 143 -2.14 4.11 -6.77
CA LEU A 143 -0.98 4.64 -7.49
C LEU A 143 -0.54 3.68 -8.61
N TYR A 144 -0.57 2.36 -8.38
CA TYR A 144 -0.31 1.36 -9.40
C TYR A 144 -1.28 1.49 -10.59
N ALA A 145 -2.58 1.58 -10.35
CA ALA A 145 -3.58 1.68 -11.43
C ALA A 145 -3.33 2.91 -12.31
N ARG A 146 -2.90 4.04 -11.73
CA ARG A 146 -2.55 5.25 -12.50
C ARG A 146 -1.25 5.11 -13.28
N LEU A 147 -0.25 4.40 -12.76
CA LEU A 147 0.97 4.07 -13.51
C LEU A 147 0.67 3.12 -14.68
N PHE A 148 -0.24 2.17 -14.48
CA PHE A 148 -0.75 1.33 -15.56
C PHE A 148 -1.50 2.17 -16.60
N GLU A 149 -2.44 3.04 -16.20
CA GLU A 149 -3.15 3.94 -17.13
C GLU A 149 -2.23 4.85 -17.95
N LEU A 150 -1.10 5.29 -17.37
CA LEU A 150 -0.07 6.02 -18.11
C LEU A 150 0.63 5.12 -19.13
N ASP A 151 0.96 3.89 -18.76
CA ASP A 151 1.69 2.96 -19.62
C ASP A 151 1.31 1.51 -19.31
N HIS A 152 0.57 0.90 -20.25
CA HIS A 152 0.09 -0.47 -20.13
C HIS A 152 1.22 -1.51 -20.09
N CYS A 153 2.45 -1.14 -20.45
CA CYS A 153 3.62 -1.99 -20.26
C CYS A 153 3.98 -2.21 -18.77
N ASN A 154 3.42 -1.43 -17.84
CA ASN A 154 3.58 -1.59 -16.39
C ASN A 154 2.64 -2.64 -15.78
N HIS A 155 1.86 -3.35 -16.60
CA HIS A 155 0.96 -4.40 -16.13
C HIS A 155 1.67 -5.39 -15.20
N ARG A 156 1.00 -5.74 -14.09
CA ARG A 156 1.49 -6.56 -12.95
C ARG A 156 2.64 -6.01 -12.14
N ASP A 157 3.30 -4.93 -12.51
CA ASP A 157 4.50 -4.47 -11.82
C ASP A 157 4.20 -3.70 -10.52
N TYR A 158 3.58 -4.40 -9.55
CA TYR A 158 3.29 -3.90 -8.21
C TYR A 158 3.82 -4.84 -7.13
N GLN A 159 4.22 -4.27 -5.98
CA GLN A 159 4.65 -5.01 -4.80
C GLN A 159 4.22 -4.31 -3.49
N ASN A 160 3.30 -4.93 -2.76
CA ASN A 160 2.90 -4.53 -1.42
C ASN A 160 3.73 -5.27 -0.37
N ILE A 161 4.73 -4.60 0.17
CA ILE A 161 5.66 -5.10 1.19
C ILE A 161 5.23 -4.58 2.57
N ALA A 162 3.93 -4.64 2.83
CA ALA A 162 3.35 -4.18 4.09
C ALA A 162 2.98 -5.33 5.03
N VAL A 163 3.08 -5.09 6.33
CA VAL A 163 2.77 -6.08 7.37
C VAL A 163 2.05 -5.40 8.53
N ASN A 164 0.99 -6.02 9.03
CA ASN A 164 0.32 -5.58 10.26
C ASN A 164 1.31 -5.49 11.42
N GLY A 165 1.35 -4.33 12.08
CA GLY A 165 2.29 -4.04 13.16
C GLY A 165 3.71 -3.64 12.73
N ALA A 166 3.97 -3.50 11.42
CA ALA A 166 5.27 -3.02 10.95
C ALA A 166 5.55 -1.60 11.45
N ASN A 167 6.76 -1.38 11.95
CA ASN A 167 7.30 -0.10 12.40
C ASN A 167 8.74 0.07 11.90
N SER A 168 9.38 1.17 12.28
CA SER A 168 10.76 1.48 11.88
C SER A 168 11.74 0.37 12.26
N LYS A 169 11.49 -0.41 13.31
CA LYS A 169 12.38 -1.51 13.72
C LYS A 169 12.28 -2.68 12.74
N SER A 170 11.06 -3.06 12.36
CA SER A 170 10.83 -4.18 11.43
C SER A 170 11.11 -3.83 9.98
N ILE A 171 11.28 -2.54 9.64
CA ILE A 171 11.52 -2.14 8.24
C ILE A 171 12.72 -2.87 7.64
N LEU A 172 13.77 -3.08 8.43
CA LEU A 172 15.01 -3.74 8.00
C LEU A 172 14.81 -5.23 7.70
N ASP A 173 13.70 -5.81 8.13
CA ASP A 173 13.32 -7.18 7.82
C ASP A 173 12.38 -7.22 6.61
N ILE A 174 11.33 -6.38 6.60
CA ILE A 174 10.37 -6.39 5.50
C ILE A 174 10.96 -5.87 4.18
N VAL A 175 11.85 -4.86 4.22
CA VAL A 175 12.48 -4.30 3.01
C VAL A 175 13.28 -5.36 2.26
N LYS A 176 13.84 -6.36 2.96
CA LYS A 176 14.59 -7.45 2.35
C LYS A 176 13.72 -8.41 1.54
N THR A 177 12.40 -8.33 1.69
CA THR A 177 11.44 -9.10 0.92
C THR A 177 11.06 -8.42 -0.39
N LEU A 178 11.31 -7.11 -0.54
CA LEU A 178 11.20 -6.40 -1.82
C LEU A 178 12.05 -7.13 -2.87
N THR A 179 11.53 -7.25 -4.08
CA THR A 179 12.16 -8.02 -5.15
C THR A 179 12.47 -7.12 -6.32
N ARG A 180 13.76 -6.87 -6.51
CA ARG A 180 14.27 -6.19 -7.69
C ARG A 180 15.73 -6.54 -7.94
N ASP A 181 16.09 -6.69 -9.20
CA ASP A 181 17.46 -6.84 -9.65
C ASP A 181 17.92 -5.55 -10.35
N GLN A 182 18.99 -4.94 -9.85
CA GLN A 182 19.49 -3.65 -10.33
C GLN A 182 19.80 -3.60 -11.83
N LYS A 183 20.10 -4.75 -12.45
CA LYS A 183 20.52 -4.81 -13.86
C LYS A 183 19.41 -5.33 -14.76
N ASN A 184 18.63 -6.29 -14.26
CA ASN A 184 17.72 -7.07 -15.06
C ASN A 184 16.27 -6.59 -14.95
N ASP A 185 15.95 -5.73 -13.99
CA ASP A 185 14.58 -5.25 -13.80
C ASP A 185 14.45 -3.76 -14.14
N VAL A 186 13.22 -3.30 -14.37
CA VAL A 186 12.91 -1.88 -14.56
C VAL A 186 12.85 -1.13 -13.22
N PRO A 187 13.04 0.19 -13.19
CA PRO A 187 12.99 0.98 -11.95
C PRO A 187 11.65 0.86 -11.20
N LEU A 188 11.65 1.28 -9.93
CA LEU A 188 10.44 1.35 -9.09
C LEU A 188 10.19 2.77 -8.58
N LEU A 189 8.91 3.15 -8.47
CA LEU A 189 8.44 4.16 -7.52
C LEU A 189 8.06 3.47 -6.22
N VAL A 190 8.83 3.72 -5.16
CA VAL A 190 8.66 3.13 -3.83
C VAL A 190 8.05 4.14 -2.88
N ILE A 191 6.93 3.79 -2.27
CA ILE A 191 6.36 4.52 -1.14
C ILE A 191 6.85 3.87 0.16
N TYR A 192 7.65 4.58 0.95
CA TYR A 192 8.07 4.15 2.28
C TYR A 192 7.15 4.82 3.31
N SER A 193 6.21 4.07 3.90
CA SER A 193 5.12 4.63 4.71
C SER A 193 4.81 3.78 5.94
N LEU A 194 5.42 4.13 7.07
CA LEU A 194 5.16 3.56 8.39
C LEU A 194 4.48 4.63 9.25
N VAL A 195 3.15 4.57 9.32
CA VAL A 195 2.35 5.75 9.67
C VAL A 195 1.85 5.76 11.12
N GLY A 196 1.94 4.63 11.83
CA GLY A 196 1.37 4.53 13.18
C GLY A 196 2.21 3.78 14.21
N ASN A 197 2.71 2.58 13.90
CA ASN A 197 3.20 1.62 14.91
C ASN A 197 4.46 2.04 15.68
N ASP A 198 5.12 3.14 15.30
CA ASP A 198 6.21 3.74 16.07
C ASP A 198 5.71 4.59 17.25
N VAL A 199 4.44 5.01 17.24
CA VAL A 199 3.76 5.68 18.36
C VAL A 199 2.58 4.87 18.92
N CYS A 200 2.04 3.93 18.13
CA CYS A 200 0.91 3.10 18.50
C CYS A 200 1.34 1.76 19.10
N ASN A 201 0.79 1.45 20.28
CA ASN A 201 0.94 0.17 20.96
C ASN A 201 -0.19 -0.04 21.99
N GLY A 202 -0.37 -1.28 22.43
CA GLY A 202 -1.39 -1.67 23.42
C GLY A 202 -0.89 -1.74 24.87
N HIS A 203 0.34 -1.31 25.16
CA HIS A 203 0.92 -1.41 26.50
C HIS A 203 0.41 -0.32 27.44
N ASN A 204 0.25 -0.64 28.73
CA ASN A 204 -0.14 0.31 29.77
C ASN A 204 0.80 1.52 29.88
N ASP A 205 2.13 1.31 29.79
CA ASP A 205 3.10 2.40 29.68
C ASP A 205 3.35 2.75 28.21
N THR A 206 2.30 3.27 27.56
CA THR A 206 2.28 3.54 26.12
C THR A 206 3.42 4.45 25.67
N VAL A 207 3.73 5.48 26.46
CA VAL A 207 4.72 6.52 26.15
C VAL A 207 6.14 5.96 26.14
N ALA A 208 6.49 5.12 27.12
CA ALA A 208 7.83 4.54 27.19
C ALA A 208 8.14 3.56 26.05
N ARG A 209 7.11 3.12 25.31
CA ARG A 209 7.22 2.15 24.21
C ARG A 209 7.27 2.80 22.83
N MET A 210 7.02 4.10 22.73
CA MET A 210 7.11 4.82 21.46
C MET A 210 8.58 4.98 21.04
N THR A 211 8.85 4.78 19.75
CA THR A 211 10.15 5.00 19.13
C THR A 211 10.64 6.42 19.37
N THR A 212 11.95 6.60 19.56
CA THR A 212 12.59 7.90 19.71
C THR A 212 13.02 8.49 18.37
N TYR A 213 13.27 9.80 18.33
CA TYR A 213 13.77 10.47 17.13
C TYR A 213 15.04 9.80 16.57
N GLU A 214 16.04 9.55 17.43
CA GLU A 214 17.32 8.96 17.01
C GLU A 214 17.15 7.55 16.43
N GLU A 215 16.27 6.75 17.03
CA GLU A 215 15.95 5.42 16.50
C GLU A 215 15.27 5.50 15.14
N MET A 216 14.27 6.38 14.98
CA MET A 216 13.56 6.56 13.71
C MET A 216 14.50 7.04 12.60
N TYR A 217 15.31 8.06 12.89
CA TYR A 217 16.29 8.61 11.96
C TYR A 217 17.27 7.53 11.46
N ASN A 218 17.89 6.81 12.39
CA ASN A 218 18.88 5.78 12.05
C ASN A 218 18.28 4.59 11.30
N ARG A 219 17.05 4.17 11.66
CA ARG A 219 16.36 3.07 10.99
C ARG A 219 15.88 3.46 9.59
N THR A 220 15.43 4.70 9.42
CA THR A 220 15.08 5.25 8.10
C THR A 220 16.29 5.28 7.19
N LEU A 221 17.43 5.81 7.67
CA LEU A 221 18.70 5.78 6.92
C LEU A 221 19.11 4.36 6.53
N ALA A 222 19.01 3.41 7.44
CA ALA A 222 19.36 2.02 7.16
C ALA A 222 18.44 1.39 6.10
N GLY A 223 17.14 1.72 6.12
CA GLY A 223 16.19 1.31 5.09
C GLY A 223 16.53 1.89 3.71
N LEU A 224 16.79 3.21 3.64
CA LEU A 224 17.21 3.88 2.40
C LEU A 224 18.54 3.33 1.87
N ALA A 225 19.49 3.06 2.77
CA ALA A 225 20.76 2.44 2.43
C ALA A 225 20.62 1.05 1.83
N TYR A 226 19.68 0.25 2.35
CA TYR A 226 19.38 -1.06 1.78
C TYR A 226 18.73 -0.94 0.39
N LEU A 227 17.76 -0.03 0.22
CA LEU A 227 17.12 0.20 -1.08
C LEU A 227 18.13 0.55 -2.17
N ASP A 228 19.20 1.28 -1.84
CA ASP A 228 20.26 1.64 -2.82
C ASP A 228 21.07 0.43 -3.29
N THR A 229 20.95 -0.71 -2.62
CA THR A 229 21.57 -1.98 -3.05
C THR A 229 20.67 -2.86 -3.91
N VAL A 230 19.37 -2.54 -3.97
CA VAL A 230 18.34 -3.38 -4.61
C VAL A 230 17.71 -2.68 -5.80
N LEU A 231 17.44 -1.38 -5.69
CA LEU A 231 16.74 -0.62 -6.72
C LEU A 231 17.63 -0.38 -7.95
N PRO A 232 17.12 -0.60 -9.17
CA PRO A 232 17.78 -0.17 -10.40
C PRO A 232 17.92 1.36 -10.48
N ILE A 233 18.94 1.82 -11.22
CA ILE A 233 19.13 3.25 -11.52
C ILE A 233 17.87 3.83 -12.19
N GLY A 234 17.45 5.00 -11.73
CA GLY A 234 16.25 5.69 -12.21
C GLY A 234 15.01 5.37 -11.38
N SER A 235 15.17 4.72 -10.23
CA SER A 235 14.07 4.52 -9.28
C SER A 235 13.78 5.80 -8.50
N HIS A 236 12.65 5.82 -7.79
CA HIS A 236 12.22 6.97 -6.99
C HIS A 236 11.68 6.48 -5.64
N VAL A 237 12.03 7.15 -4.55
CA VAL A 237 11.58 6.81 -3.20
C VAL A 237 10.88 8.00 -2.56
N LEU A 238 9.58 7.86 -2.30
CA LEU A 238 8.80 8.82 -1.50
C LEU A 238 8.67 8.28 -0.08
N THR A 239 9.32 8.91 0.89
CA THR A 239 9.07 8.64 2.30
C THR A 239 7.89 9.47 2.79
N THR A 240 7.12 8.92 3.73
CA THR A 240 6.05 9.67 4.39
C THR A 240 6.30 9.91 5.85
N GLY A 241 5.79 11.03 6.37
CA GLY A 241 5.62 11.24 7.80
C GLY A 241 4.65 10.24 8.42
N LEU A 242 4.47 10.33 9.73
CA LEU A 242 3.45 9.58 10.46
C LEU A 242 2.07 10.23 10.28
N ALA A 243 1.02 9.45 10.50
CA ALA A 243 -0.35 9.97 10.46
C ALA A 243 -0.64 10.90 11.64
N ASN A 244 -1.54 11.86 11.41
CA ASN A 244 -2.17 12.64 12.47
C ASN A 244 -3.36 11.86 13.05
N GLY A 245 -3.13 11.02 14.06
CA GLY A 245 -4.21 10.24 14.69
C GLY A 245 -5.04 11.00 15.73
N SER A 246 -4.74 12.27 16.02
CA SER A 246 -5.45 13.06 17.05
C SER A 246 -6.96 13.17 16.77
N ILE A 247 -7.33 13.18 15.50
CA ILE A 247 -8.71 13.30 15.02
C ILE A 247 -9.56 12.05 15.26
N LEU A 248 -8.96 10.86 15.41
CA LEU A 248 -9.70 9.60 15.43
C LEU A 248 -10.71 9.54 16.58
N TYR A 249 -10.25 9.86 17.79
CA TYR A 249 -11.11 9.88 18.97
C TYR A 249 -12.22 10.93 18.82
N GLU A 250 -11.88 12.15 18.37
CA GLU A 250 -12.86 13.22 18.21
C GLU A 250 -13.95 12.88 17.19
N LEU A 251 -13.60 12.21 16.10
CA LEU A 251 -14.54 11.80 15.06
C LEU A 251 -15.45 10.64 15.48
N LEU A 252 -14.98 9.76 16.37
CA LEU A 252 -15.63 8.47 16.61
C LEU A 252 -16.19 8.26 18.01
N HIS A 253 -15.68 8.93 19.05
CA HIS A 253 -15.93 8.53 20.45
C HIS A 253 -17.41 8.41 20.85
N ASP A 254 -18.28 9.25 20.30
CA ASP A 254 -19.73 9.25 20.55
C ASP A 254 -20.54 8.42 19.54
N ARG A 255 -19.91 7.98 18.44
CA ARG A 255 -20.58 7.18 17.41
C ARG A 255 -20.78 5.76 17.90
N ILE A 256 -21.85 5.12 17.40
CA ILE A 256 -22.16 3.73 17.72
C ILE A 256 -21.29 2.80 16.87
N HIS A 257 -20.48 2.00 17.55
CA HIS A 257 -19.69 0.93 16.95
C HIS A 257 -20.61 -0.15 16.36
N PRO A 258 -20.26 -0.85 15.27
CA PRO A 258 -21.08 -1.90 14.64
C PRO A 258 -21.73 -2.89 15.63
N LEU A 259 -20.95 -3.40 16.61
CA LEU A 259 -21.43 -4.27 17.69
C LEU A 259 -22.56 -3.67 18.54
N GLY A 260 -22.63 -2.35 18.65
CA GLY A 260 -23.59 -1.62 19.48
C GLY A 260 -24.87 -1.21 18.77
N ARG A 261 -25.05 -1.57 17.49
CA ARG A 261 -26.22 -1.14 16.69
C ARG A 261 -27.48 -1.96 16.95
N VAL A 262 -27.34 -3.13 17.57
CA VAL A 262 -28.45 -3.96 18.04
C VAL A 262 -28.32 -4.15 19.55
N GLY A 263 -29.37 -3.81 20.29
CA GLY A 263 -29.37 -3.86 21.76
C GLY A 263 -28.88 -2.57 22.41
N PRO A 264 -28.29 -2.65 23.62
CA PRO A 264 -27.75 -1.48 24.30
C PRO A 264 -26.63 -0.81 23.48
N PRO A 265 -26.64 0.52 23.31
CA PRO A 265 -25.66 1.21 22.49
C PRO A 265 -24.24 1.07 23.04
N ILE A 266 -23.33 0.63 22.17
CA ILE A 266 -21.88 0.57 22.41
C ILE A 266 -21.23 1.62 21.51
N THR A 267 -20.65 2.65 22.12
CA THR A 267 -19.89 3.69 21.44
C THR A 267 -18.45 3.25 21.20
N TYR A 268 -17.74 3.88 20.26
CA TYR A 268 -16.31 3.63 20.09
C TYR A 268 -15.50 3.92 21.36
N SER A 269 -15.84 4.96 22.13
CA SER A 269 -15.21 5.22 23.43
C SER A 269 -15.26 4.01 24.37
N LYS A 270 -16.37 3.28 24.43
CA LYS A 270 -16.49 2.05 25.22
C LYS A 270 -15.63 0.91 24.67
N VAL A 271 -15.57 0.78 23.34
CA VAL A 271 -14.71 -0.24 22.69
C VAL A 271 -13.24 0.06 22.97
N TYR A 272 -12.82 1.32 22.81
CA TYR A 272 -11.46 1.76 23.11
C TYR A 272 -11.07 1.45 24.57
N SER A 273 -11.90 1.83 25.55
CA SER A 273 -11.66 1.50 26.95
C SER A 273 -11.62 -0.01 27.22
N TYR A 274 -12.44 -0.79 26.52
CA TYR A 274 -12.43 -2.25 26.63
C TYR A 274 -11.13 -2.86 26.10
N LEU A 275 -10.66 -2.41 24.94
CA LEU A 275 -9.41 -2.89 24.34
C LEU A 275 -8.17 -2.45 25.13
N GLU A 276 -8.18 -1.21 25.66
CA GLU A 276 -7.15 -0.69 26.56
C GLU A 276 -7.08 -1.53 27.84
N CYS A 277 -8.21 -1.85 28.48
CA CYS A 277 -8.27 -2.70 29.67
C CYS A 277 -7.70 -4.10 29.45
N LEU A 278 -7.78 -4.62 28.22
CA LEU A 278 -7.27 -5.93 27.84
C LEU A 278 -5.82 -5.89 27.33
N GLU A 279 -5.20 -4.71 27.24
CA GLU A 279 -3.86 -4.49 26.66
C GLU A 279 -3.75 -4.98 25.19
N ILE A 280 -4.84 -4.88 24.43
CA ILE A 280 -4.92 -5.30 23.01
C ILE A 280 -5.39 -4.18 22.08
N SER A 281 -5.49 -2.94 22.57
CA SER A 281 -5.74 -1.78 21.70
C SER A 281 -4.63 -1.64 20.67
N PRO A 282 -4.96 -1.39 19.39
CA PRO A 282 -3.94 -1.17 18.37
C PRO A 282 -3.16 0.13 18.63
N CYS A 283 -3.75 1.10 19.34
CA CYS A 283 -3.11 2.36 19.64
C CYS A 283 -3.69 3.03 20.90
N ASN A 284 -3.22 2.64 22.09
CA ASN A 284 -3.62 3.30 23.35
C ASN A 284 -3.39 4.82 23.32
N GLY A 285 -2.36 5.27 22.60
CA GLY A 285 -1.98 6.67 22.51
C GLY A 285 -3.10 7.56 21.95
N TRP A 286 -3.66 7.18 20.80
CA TRP A 286 -4.71 7.95 20.12
C TRP A 286 -6.13 7.48 20.45
N LEU A 287 -6.33 6.18 20.69
CA LEU A 287 -7.64 5.58 20.99
C LEU A 287 -7.89 5.58 22.50
N SER A 288 -7.79 6.74 23.14
CA SER A 288 -7.99 6.90 24.59
C SER A 288 -8.79 8.15 24.89
N SER A 289 -9.63 8.09 25.92
CA SER A 289 -10.33 9.27 26.44
C SER A 289 -9.38 10.28 27.10
N ASN A 290 -8.14 9.89 27.41
CA ASN A 290 -7.13 10.76 27.99
C ASN A 290 -6.54 11.72 26.95
N GLU A 291 -7.05 12.96 26.92
CA GLU A 291 -6.60 13.99 25.97
C GLU A 291 -5.11 14.30 26.08
N THR A 292 -4.54 14.30 27.28
CA THR A 292 -3.10 14.51 27.49
C THR A 292 -2.26 13.43 26.82
N LEU A 293 -2.71 12.17 26.89
CA LEU A 293 -2.04 11.05 26.21
C LEU A 293 -2.15 11.18 24.68
N ARG A 294 -3.34 11.56 24.16
CA ARG A 294 -3.53 11.82 22.73
C ARG A 294 -2.62 12.95 22.22
N ALA A 295 -2.53 14.03 22.98
CA ALA A 295 -1.66 15.18 22.65
C ALA A 295 -0.18 14.77 22.60
N PHE A 296 0.31 14.05 23.63
CA PHE A 296 1.68 13.57 23.66
C PHE A 296 2.00 12.59 22.51
N THR A 297 1.08 11.68 22.21
CA THR A 297 1.22 10.73 21.08
C THR A 297 1.38 11.47 19.76
N SER A 298 0.57 12.52 19.57
CA SER A 298 0.61 13.36 18.36
C SER A 298 1.90 14.19 18.29
N GLU A 299 2.36 14.75 19.40
CA GLU A 299 3.65 15.43 19.49
C GLU A 299 4.81 14.48 19.13
N ARG A 300 4.78 13.25 19.64
CA ARG A 300 5.76 12.23 19.27
C ARG A 300 5.70 11.93 17.78
N ALA A 301 4.51 11.76 17.21
CA ALA A 301 4.35 11.46 15.78
C ALA A 301 4.92 12.58 14.89
N VAL A 302 4.69 13.84 15.24
CA VAL A 302 5.32 15.00 14.55
C VAL A 302 6.84 14.94 14.67
N ASN A 303 7.38 14.68 15.86
CA ASN A 303 8.82 14.56 16.07
C ASN A 303 9.44 13.42 15.23
N LEU A 304 8.77 12.26 15.15
CA LEU A 304 9.24 11.15 14.32
C LEU A 304 9.11 11.43 12.81
N SER A 305 8.10 12.19 12.40
CA SER A 305 7.95 12.63 11.00
C SER A 305 9.12 13.52 10.57
N ILE A 306 9.55 14.45 11.46
CA ILE A 306 10.77 15.24 11.27
C ILE A 306 12.01 14.33 11.15
N ALA A 307 12.12 13.29 11.97
CA ALA A 307 13.22 12.33 11.89
C ALA A 307 13.28 11.60 10.53
N VAL A 308 12.12 11.22 9.97
CA VAL A 308 12.01 10.61 8.65
C VAL A 308 12.41 11.60 7.56
N HIS A 309 11.91 12.85 7.63
CA HIS A 309 12.29 13.92 6.72
C HIS A 309 13.81 14.16 6.72
N ASP A 310 14.40 14.36 7.89
CA ASP A 310 15.83 14.64 8.05
C ASP A 310 16.69 13.48 7.54
N ALA A 311 16.28 12.23 7.79
CA ALA A 311 16.96 11.05 7.25
C ALA A 311 16.86 10.97 5.72
N THR A 312 15.70 11.32 5.16
CA THR A 312 15.46 11.31 3.71
C THR A 312 16.31 12.36 3.00
N ASP A 313 16.44 13.55 3.58
CA ASP A 313 17.26 14.65 3.07
C ASP A 313 18.76 14.39 3.24
N ALA A 314 19.16 13.72 4.33
CA ALA A 314 20.56 13.42 4.60
C ALA A 314 21.12 12.29 3.72
N TYR A 315 20.28 11.38 3.23
CA TYR A 315 20.73 10.22 2.45
C TYR A 315 20.96 10.59 0.97
N SER A 316 22.18 10.33 0.47
CA SER A 316 22.51 10.49 -0.94
C SER A 316 22.60 9.12 -1.62
N SER A 317 21.55 8.77 -2.37
CA SER A 317 21.46 7.53 -3.15
C SER A 317 22.21 7.64 -4.48
N LYS A 318 22.61 6.50 -5.04
CA LYS A 318 23.16 6.37 -6.40
C LYS A 318 22.12 5.90 -7.41
N ASN A 319 21.10 5.18 -6.96
CA ASN A 319 20.15 4.49 -7.84
C ASN A 319 18.76 5.13 -7.86
N PHE A 320 18.43 5.97 -6.89
CA PHE A 320 17.13 6.63 -6.83
C PHE A 320 17.21 8.08 -6.38
N ASP A 321 16.22 8.86 -6.78
CA ASP A 321 15.93 10.15 -6.16
C ASP A 321 14.98 9.95 -4.97
N SER A 322 15.14 10.76 -3.93
CA SER A 322 14.27 10.74 -2.75
C SER A 322 13.41 12.00 -2.63
N GLY A 323 12.33 11.87 -1.88
CA GLY A 323 11.43 12.95 -1.53
C GLY A 323 10.65 12.59 -0.27
N TYR A 324 10.20 13.61 0.44
CA TYR A 324 9.40 13.48 1.64
C TYR A 324 8.03 14.14 1.46
N LEU A 325 7.00 13.52 2.03
CA LEU A 325 5.64 14.04 2.10
C LEU A 325 5.04 13.74 3.49
N ASP A 326 4.53 14.74 4.20
CA ASP A 326 3.71 14.46 5.39
C ASP A 326 2.52 13.57 5.02
N PHE A 327 2.18 12.58 5.84
CA PHE A 327 1.09 11.66 5.50
C PHE A 327 -0.22 12.43 5.27
N PRO A 328 -0.79 12.42 4.05
CA PRO A 328 -1.70 13.47 3.63
C PRO A 328 -3.17 13.20 4.02
N PHE A 329 -3.40 12.61 5.18
CA PHE A 329 -4.75 12.24 5.61
C PHE A 329 -5.63 13.44 5.97
N ASP A 330 -5.04 14.49 6.56
CA ASP A 330 -5.75 15.74 6.82
C ASP A 330 -6.26 16.37 5.51
N GLN A 331 -5.46 16.32 4.44
CA GLN A 331 -5.89 16.77 3.12
C GLN A 331 -6.96 15.85 2.51
N ALA A 332 -6.85 14.53 2.69
CA ALA A 332 -7.87 13.58 2.24
C ALA A 332 -9.23 13.84 2.92
N ILE A 333 -9.23 14.19 4.21
CA ILE A 333 -10.44 14.61 4.92
C ILE A 333 -11.04 15.87 4.31
N GLN A 334 -10.23 16.89 4.01
CA GLN A 334 -10.74 18.12 3.39
C GLN A 334 -11.35 17.86 2.02
N GLU A 335 -10.69 17.02 1.21
CA GLU A 335 -11.20 16.61 -0.10
C GLU A 335 -12.54 15.88 0.02
N TRP A 336 -12.66 14.95 0.97
CA TRP A 336 -13.92 14.23 1.22
C TRP A 336 -15.06 15.15 1.66
N ILE A 337 -14.78 16.09 2.58
CA ILE A 337 -15.76 17.11 3.00
C ILE A 337 -16.21 17.94 1.80
N SER A 338 -15.29 18.30 0.90
CA SER A 338 -15.60 19.09 -0.30
C SER A 338 -16.56 18.37 -1.26
N GLN A 339 -16.54 17.02 -1.24
CA GLN A 339 -17.43 16.15 -2.01
C GLN A 339 -18.76 15.87 -1.29
N GLY A 340 -18.99 16.49 -0.12
CA GLY A 340 -20.19 16.32 0.69
C GLY A 340 -20.15 15.13 1.65
N GLY A 341 -18.98 14.53 1.84
CA GLY A 341 -18.74 13.46 2.78
C GLY A 341 -18.49 13.93 4.21
N GLU A 342 -18.60 13.00 5.16
CA GLU A 342 -18.29 13.22 6.57
C GLU A 342 -16.97 12.52 6.95
N PRO A 343 -16.07 13.14 7.72
CA PRO A 343 -14.72 12.60 7.96
C PRO A 343 -14.68 11.19 8.56
N TRP A 344 -15.64 10.85 9.42
CA TRP A 344 -15.72 9.53 10.06
C TRP A 344 -15.92 8.38 9.06
N GLN A 345 -16.39 8.67 7.84
CA GLN A 345 -16.57 7.66 6.78
C GLN A 345 -15.23 7.19 6.18
N LEU A 346 -14.16 7.96 6.39
CA LEU A 346 -12.82 7.61 5.96
C LEU A 346 -12.09 6.67 6.93
N ILE A 347 -12.72 6.30 8.05
CA ILE A 347 -12.15 5.41 9.06
C ILE A 347 -12.84 4.05 9.00
N GLU A 348 -12.07 2.97 9.15
CA GLU A 348 -12.56 1.61 9.26
C GLU A 348 -13.55 1.49 10.42
N SER A 349 -14.72 0.91 10.13
CA SER A 349 -15.83 0.95 11.09
C SER A 349 -15.70 -0.07 12.22
N VAL A 350 -14.89 -1.12 12.03
CA VAL A 350 -14.71 -2.16 13.05
C VAL A 350 -13.56 -1.83 14.00
N ASP A 351 -12.40 -1.41 13.51
CA ASP A 351 -11.30 -1.05 14.41
C ASP A 351 -11.37 0.40 14.88
N GLY A 352 -12.05 1.28 14.15
CA GLY A 352 -12.13 2.70 14.46
C GLY A 352 -10.76 3.37 14.49
N PHE A 353 -9.83 2.91 13.65
CA PHE A 353 -8.42 3.29 13.68
C PHE A 353 -7.84 3.47 12.28
N HIS A 354 -7.90 2.43 11.42
CA HIS A 354 -7.32 2.47 10.08
C HIS A 354 -8.17 3.29 9.11
N ILE A 355 -7.60 3.69 7.98
CA ILE A 355 -8.38 4.35 6.92
C ILE A 355 -9.20 3.30 6.14
N SER A 356 -10.44 3.64 5.80
CA SER A 356 -11.33 2.77 5.04
C SER A 356 -10.95 2.72 3.55
N GLN A 357 -11.64 1.90 2.75
CA GLN A 357 -11.51 1.90 1.29
C GLN A 357 -11.70 3.30 0.67
N TYR A 358 -12.63 4.11 1.19
CA TYR A 358 -12.78 5.51 0.77
C TYR A 358 -11.54 6.34 1.13
N GLY A 359 -11.03 6.17 2.36
CA GLY A 359 -9.81 6.83 2.83
C GLY A 359 -8.60 6.48 1.96
N HIS A 360 -8.43 5.21 1.60
CA HIS A 360 -7.41 4.74 0.67
C HIS A 360 -7.49 5.42 -0.68
N ALA A 361 -8.69 5.44 -1.27
CA ALA A 361 -8.91 5.96 -2.60
C ALA A 361 -8.58 7.46 -2.70
N ILE A 362 -9.01 8.25 -1.70
CA ILE A 362 -8.75 9.70 -1.66
C ILE A 362 -7.30 10.00 -1.30
N THR A 363 -6.72 9.28 -0.34
CA THR A 363 -5.29 9.44 -0.01
C THR A 363 -4.41 9.16 -1.23
N SER A 364 -4.78 8.17 -2.04
CA SER A 364 -4.14 7.90 -3.33
C SER A 364 -4.25 9.07 -4.32
N ASP A 365 -5.44 9.69 -4.46
CA ASP A 365 -5.61 10.89 -5.30
C ASP A 365 -4.68 12.04 -4.86
N VAL A 366 -4.58 12.26 -3.55
CA VAL A 366 -3.78 13.33 -2.98
C VAL A 366 -2.30 13.10 -3.23
N ILE A 367 -1.80 11.88 -2.98
CA ILE A 367 -0.39 11.53 -3.26
C ILE A 367 -0.10 11.67 -4.75
N TRP A 368 -0.99 11.19 -5.62
CA TRP A 368 -0.81 11.31 -7.07
C TRP A 368 -0.74 12.77 -7.52
N SER A 369 -1.64 13.61 -7.04
CA SER A 369 -1.66 15.05 -7.35
C SER A 369 -0.40 15.74 -6.85
N TRP A 370 0.12 15.33 -5.68
CA TRP A 370 1.39 15.83 -5.16
C TRP A 370 2.56 15.42 -6.04
N LEU A 371 2.62 14.16 -6.50
CA LEU A 371 3.67 13.69 -7.42
C LEU A 371 3.64 14.49 -8.73
N GLN A 372 2.47 14.68 -9.33
CA GLN A 372 2.32 15.48 -10.55
C GLN A 372 2.79 16.93 -10.37
N SER A 373 2.54 17.52 -9.20
CA SER A 373 2.85 18.94 -8.95
C SER A 373 4.30 19.18 -8.54
N ASN A 374 4.87 18.29 -7.72
CA ASN A 374 6.15 18.50 -7.06
C ASN A 374 7.28 17.64 -7.64
N LYS A 375 6.93 16.49 -8.22
CA LYS A 375 7.87 15.52 -8.80
C LYS A 375 7.40 15.03 -10.19
N PRO A 376 6.99 15.92 -11.12
CA PRO A 376 6.46 15.49 -12.42
C PRO A 376 7.44 14.64 -13.23
N HIS A 377 8.74 14.84 -13.04
CA HIS A 377 9.80 14.06 -13.69
C HIS A 377 9.95 12.62 -13.18
N TRP A 378 9.28 12.26 -12.06
CA TRP A 378 9.23 10.88 -11.57
C TRP A 378 8.15 10.06 -12.27
N LEU A 379 7.17 10.72 -12.89
CA LEU A 379 6.08 10.05 -13.58
C LEU A 379 6.44 9.94 -15.07
N PRO A 380 6.37 8.73 -15.66
CA PRO A 380 6.65 8.57 -17.08
C PRO A 380 5.59 9.29 -17.93
N PRO A 381 5.95 9.70 -19.16
CA PRO A 381 4.95 10.18 -20.11
C PRO A 381 3.94 9.08 -20.44
N ALA A 382 2.73 9.48 -20.85
CA ALA A 382 1.74 8.53 -21.33
C ALA A 382 2.27 7.78 -22.57
N ASN A 383 2.16 6.45 -22.57
CA ASN A 383 2.56 5.59 -23.67
C ASN A 383 1.59 5.79 -24.85
N PRO A 384 2.07 6.24 -26.02
CA PRO A 384 1.22 6.46 -27.19
C PRO A 384 0.59 5.18 -27.75
N HIS A 385 1.07 4.01 -27.33
CA HIS A 385 0.62 2.70 -27.80
C HIS A 385 -0.40 2.02 -26.88
N ASN A 386 -0.85 2.65 -25.79
CA ASN A 386 -1.82 2.03 -24.85
C ASN A 386 -3.07 1.49 -25.56
N ALA A 387 -3.65 2.25 -26.50
CA ALA A 387 -4.81 1.80 -27.27
C ALA A 387 -4.49 0.64 -28.22
N ASP A 388 -3.26 0.55 -28.73
CA ASP A 388 -2.81 -0.57 -29.55
C ASP A 388 -2.57 -1.82 -28.71
N ILE A 389 -1.99 -1.67 -27.52
CA ILE A 389 -1.82 -2.76 -26.54
C ILE A 389 -3.18 -3.35 -26.18
N GLU A 390 -4.17 -2.54 -25.81
CA GLU A 390 -5.53 -3.02 -25.51
C GLU A 390 -6.16 -3.73 -26.71
N ARG A 391 -5.99 -3.20 -27.92
CA ARG A 391 -6.55 -3.79 -29.14
C ARG A 391 -5.95 -5.17 -29.43
N VAL A 392 -4.66 -5.37 -29.18
CA VAL A 392 -3.94 -6.62 -29.48
C VAL A 392 -4.05 -7.62 -28.35
N PHE A 393 -3.81 -7.19 -27.11
CA PHE A 393 -3.66 -8.03 -25.92
C PHE A 393 -4.87 -7.99 -24.98
N LYS A 394 -5.88 -7.16 -25.25
CA LYS A 394 -7.11 -7.02 -24.45
C LYS A 394 -6.80 -6.59 -23.03
N ASP A 395 -7.03 -7.49 -22.07
CA ASP A 395 -6.81 -7.32 -20.63
C ASP A 395 -5.41 -7.79 -20.20
N GLN A 396 -4.52 -8.08 -21.15
CA GLN A 396 -3.14 -8.50 -20.88
C GLN A 396 -3.04 -9.77 -20.00
N GLY A 397 -4.11 -10.56 -19.94
CA GLY A 397 -4.16 -11.78 -19.14
C GLY A 397 -4.64 -11.58 -17.69
N GLY A 398 -5.18 -10.41 -17.33
CA GLY A 398 -5.93 -10.22 -16.09
C GLY A 398 -5.41 -9.08 -15.22
N TYR A 399 -5.07 -9.39 -13.96
CA TYR A 399 -4.63 -8.41 -12.96
C TYR A 399 -3.22 -7.92 -13.19
#